data_AF-A0AAW0JK24-F1
#
_entry.id   AF-A0AAW0JK24-F1
#
_cell.length_a   1.000
_cell.length_b   1.000
_cell.length_c   1.000
_cell.angle_alpha   90.00
_cell.angle_beta   90.00
_cell.angle_gamma   90.00
#
_symmetry.space_group_name_H-M   'P 1'
#
loop_
_entity.id
_entity.type
_entity.pdbx_description
1 polymer ?
#
loop_
_entity_poly.entity_id
_entity_poly.type
_entity_poly.pdbx_seq_one_letter_code
_entity_poly.pdbx_strand_id
1 'polypeptide(L)' 'MVCLVHINFTIARFFESAAAYKKKIEFNGEFKLNIECNHATLSGHSCHHELETARLNGMLGNIDANTGDPQIGM' A
#
# COMPACT_ATOMS: atom_id res chain seq x y z
N MET A 1 -21.74 -12.34 1.09
CA MET A 1 -20.93 -11.87 2.23
C MET A 1 -19.59 -12.58 2.19
N VAL A 2 -18.68 -12.15 1.30
CA VAL A 2 -17.35 -12.75 1.14
C VAL A 2 -16.38 -11.61 0.80
N CYS A 3 -15.32 -11.46 1.60
CA CYS A 3 -14.09 -10.72 1.32
C CYS A 3 -14.15 -9.18 1.11
N LEU A 4 -14.70 -8.41 2.06
CA LEU A 4 -14.44 -6.96 2.14
C LEU A 4 -13.63 -6.55 3.40
N VAL A 5 -13.41 -7.49 4.33
CA VAL A 5 -12.87 -7.21 5.68
C VAL A 5 -11.35 -7.45 5.78
N HIS A 6 -10.76 -8.34 4.95
CA HIS A 6 -9.32 -8.61 5.02
C HIS A 6 -8.45 -7.55 4.32
N ILE A 7 -8.98 -6.91 3.28
CA ILE A 7 -8.19 -6.06 2.37
C ILE A 7 -7.97 -4.64 2.94
N ASN A 8 -8.96 -4.11 3.68
CA ASN A 8 -8.80 -2.84 4.39
C ASN A 8 -7.69 -2.86 5.45
N PHE A 9 -7.23 -4.04 5.89
CA PHE A 9 -6.31 -4.13 7.02
C PHE A 9 -4.86 -3.78 6.65
N THR A 10 -4.37 -4.10 5.46
CA THR A 10 -2.93 -3.92 5.12
C THR A 10 -2.58 -2.46 4.90
N ILE A 11 -3.32 -1.76 4.04
CA ILE A 11 -3.14 -0.33 3.79
C ILE A 11 -3.48 0.51 5.04
N ALA A 12 -4.56 0.19 5.77
CA ALA A 12 -4.89 0.92 7.00
C ALA A 12 -3.83 0.76 8.10
N ARG A 13 -3.26 -0.45 8.27
CA ARG A 13 -2.13 -0.70 9.19
C ARG A 13 -0.88 0.08 8.80
N PHE A 14 -0.59 0.17 7.51
CA PHE A 14 0.48 1.02 7.02
C PHE A 14 0.22 2.49 7.37
N PHE A 15 -1.02 2.97 7.22
CA PHE A 15 -1.37 4.36 7.58
C PHE A 15 -1.29 4.65 9.06
N GLU A 16 -1.77 3.75 9.91
CA GLU A 16 -1.61 3.89 11.37
C GLU A 16 -0.13 3.98 11.74
N SER A 17 0.70 3.15 11.11
CA SER A 17 2.15 3.14 11.32
C SER A 17 2.82 4.43 10.82
N ALA A 18 2.44 4.91 9.63
CA ALA A 18 2.99 6.12 9.02
C ALA A 18 2.57 7.39 9.79
N ALA A 19 1.32 7.46 10.24
CA ALA A 19 0.82 8.56 11.06
C ALA A 19 1.52 8.59 12.44
N ALA A 20 1.70 7.41 13.06
CA ALA A 20 2.46 7.29 14.30
C ALA A 20 3.93 7.72 14.11
N TYR A 21 4.57 7.31 13.01
CA TYR A 21 5.94 7.69 12.69
C TYR A 21 6.07 9.19 12.44
N LYS A 22 5.15 9.79 11.66
CA LYS A 22 5.09 11.24 11.40
C LYS A 22 5.09 12.04 12.71
N LYS A 23 4.24 11.64 13.66
CA LYS A 23 4.16 12.27 14.99
C LYS A 23 5.46 12.10 15.78
N LYS A 24 6.10 10.92 15.69
CA LYS A 24 7.37 10.64 16.36
C LYS A 24 8.52 11.53 15.87
N ILE A 25 8.54 11.87 14.58
CA ILE A 25 9.62 12.66 13.98
C ILE A 25 9.28 14.16 13.80
N GLU A 26 8.16 14.62 14.36
CA GLU A 26 7.67 16.02 14.22
C GLU A 26 7.61 16.50 12.75
N PHE A 27 7.34 15.59 11.81
CA PHE A 27 7.29 15.93 10.40
C PHE A 27 5.93 16.54 10.06
N ASN A 28 5.93 17.75 9.51
CA ASN A 28 4.71 18.48 9.15
C ASN A 28 4.32 18.35 7.66
N GLY A 29 5.09 17.62 6.85
CA GLY A 29 4.81 17.43 5.43
C GLY A 29 3.78 16.32 5.13
N GLU A 30 3.53 16.07 3.85
CA GLU A 30 2.61 15.03 3.39
C GLU A 30 3.35 13.73 3.05
N PHE A 31 2.72 12.59 3.35
CA PHE A 31 3.17 11.29 2.87
C PHE A 31 2.23 10.80 1.76
N LYS A 32 2.83 10.31 0.68
CA LYS A 32 2.15 9.58 -0.38
C LYS A 32 2.79 8.21 -0.55
N LEU A 33 2.04 7.26 -1.09
CA LEU A 33 2.47 5.91 -1.34
C LEU A 33 3.21 5.81 -2.67
N ASN A 34 4.32 5.08 -2.66
CA ASN A 34 4.95 4.54 -3.86
C ASN A 34 4.53 3.08 -3.98
N ILE A 35 3.70 2.75 -4.98
CA ILE A 35 3.15 1.41 -5.13
C ILE A 35 4.05 0.59 -6.04
N GLU A 36 4.64 -0.46 -5.48
CA GLU A 36 5.43 -1.44 -6.23
C GLU A 36 4.58 -2.68 -6.51
N CYS A 37 4.38 -2.99 -7.79
CA CYS A 37 3.46 -4.06 -8.20
C CYS A 37 3.89 -5.44 -7.71
N ASN A 38 5.20 -5.72 -7.63
CA ASN A 38 5.70 -6.97 -7.05
C ASN A 38 5.35 -7.07 -5.55
N HIS A 39 5.55 -6.00 -4.78
CA HIS A 39 5.20 -5.97 -3.35
C HIS A 39 3.69 -6.11 -3.11
N ALA A 40 2.86 -5.56 -4.00
CA ALA A 40 1.43 -5.81 -3.97
C ALA A 40 1.15 -7.32 -4.06
N THR A 41 1.75 -8.02 -5.03
CA THR A 41 1.56 -9.46 -5.19
C THR A 41 2.12 -10.29 -4.03
N LEU A 42 3.27 -9.90 -3.46
CA LEU A 42 3.84 -10.56 -2.28
C LEU A 42 3.00 -10.39 -1.01
N SER A 43 2.28 -9.28 -0.89
CA SER A 43 1.30 -9.05 0.18
C SER A 43 -0.06 -9.70 -0.09
N GLY A 44 -0.18 -10.47 -1.17
CA GLY A 44 -1.40 -11.20 -1.54
C GLY A 44 -2.46 -10.34 -2.23
N HIS A 45 -2.11 -9.13 -2.67
CA HIS A 45 -3.00 -8.19 -3.34
C HIS A 45 -2.64 -8.06 -4.83
N SER A 46 -3.61 -7.71 -5.68
CA SER A 46 -3.28 -7.36 -7.06
C SER A 46 -2.70 -5.94 -7.10
N CYS A 47 -1.79 -5.66 -8.02
CA CYS A 47 -1.28 -4.29 -8.18
C CYS A 47 -2.41 -3.30 -8.48
N HIS A 48 -3.41 -3.71 -9.28
CA HIS A 48 -4.58 -2.88 -9.55
C HIS A 48 -5.36 -2.52 -8.29
N HIS A 49 -5.52 -3.47 -7.36
CA HIS A 49 -6.20 -3.22 -6.09
C HIS A 49 -5.49 -2.13 -5.27
N GLU A 50 -4.16 -2.22 -5.14
CA GLU A 50 -3.36 -1.24 -4.40
C GLU A 50 -3.39 0.14 -5.07
N LEU A 51 -3.29 0.21 -6.40
CA LEU A 51 -3.35 1.46 -7.17
C LEU A 51 -4.70 2.16 -7.02
N GLU A 52 -5.81 1.41 -7.17
CA GLU A 52 -7.15 1.98 -7.05
C GLU A 52 -7.42 2.45 -5.62
N THR A 53 -7.00 1.68 -4.61
CA THR A 53 -7.15 2.06 -3.21
C THR A 53 -6.35 3.32 -2.87
N ALA A 54 -5.08 3.40 -3.31
CA ALA A 54 -4.26 4.59 -3.11
C ALA A 54 -4.83 5.82 -3.83
N ARG A 55 -5.35 5.65 -5.05
CA ARG A 55 -5.98 6.72 -5.85
C ARG A 55 -7.24 7.25 -5.19
N LEU A 56 -8.15 6.37 -4.76
CA LEU A 56 -9.42 6.75 -4.10
C LEU A 56 -9.19 7.50 -2.78
N ASN A 57 -8.09 7.22 -2.08
CA ASN A 57 -7.72 7.92 -0.85
C ASN A 57 -6.87 9.18 -1.09
N GLY A 58 -6.55 9.53 -2.34
CA GLY A 58 -5.71 10.69 -2.66
C GLY A 58 -4.23 10.53 -2.24
N MET A 59 -3.80 9.29 -2.02
CA MET A 59 -2.48 8.96 -1.46
C MET A 59 -1.53 8.37 -2.48
N LEU A 60 -1.96 8.15 -3.72
CA LEU A 60 -1.07 7.70 -4.79
C LEU A 60 -0.02 8.79 -5.08
N GLY A 61 1.25 8.48 -4.84
CA GLY A 61 2.38 9.36 -5.09
C GLY A 61 3.16 8.96 -6.33
N ASN A 62 3.66 7.72 -6.34
CA ASN A 62 4.44 7.17 -7.44
C ASN A 62 4.12 5.67 -7.63
N ILE A 63 4.59 5.10 -8.74
CA ILE A 63 4.43 3.70 -9.10
C ILE A 63 5.78 3.12 -9.52
N ASP A 64 6.17 2.00 -8.93
CA ASP A 64 7.28 1.18 -9.39
C ASP A 64 6.73 0.04 -10.25
N ALA A 65 6.86 0.21 -11.57
CA ALA A 65 6.36 -0.70 -12.57
C ALA A 65 7.28 -1.92 -12.71
N ASN A 66 7.08 -2.91 -11.85
CA ASN A 66 7.74 -4.21 -11.93
C ASN A 66 6.74 -5.36 -11.72
N THR A 67 7.20 -6.61 -11.81
CA THR A 67 6.38 -7.80 -11.57
C THR A 67 7.31 -8.88 -11.05
N GLY A 68 6.90 -9.59 -10.00
CA GLY A 68 7.61 -10.79 -9.56
C GLY A 68 7.01 -12.05 -10.12
N ASP A 69 7.63 -13.18 -9.77
CA ASP A 69 7.09 -14.50 -10.07
C ASP A 69 6.43 -15.09 -8.80
N PRO A 70 5.13 -15.46 -8.85
CA PRO A 70 4.41 -16.02 -7.72
C PRO A 70 5.03 -17.27 -7.11
N GLN A 71 5.91 -17.96 -7.83
CA GLN A 71 6.56 -19.18 -7.39
C GLN A 71 7.86 -18.94 -6.59
N ILE A 72 8.42 -17.73 -6.61
CA ILE A 72 9.74 -17.44 -6.02
C ILE A 72 9.72 -16.43 -4.87
N GLY A 73 8.58 -15.81 -4.56
CA GLY A 73 8.42 -14.96 -3.36
C GLY A 73 9.32 -13.72 -3.29
N MET A 74 10.06 -13.42 -4.36
CA MET A 74 10.96 -12.27 -4.54
C MET A 74 11.01 -11.89 -6.02
#